data_AF-A0AAW7EAW6-F1
#
_entry.id   AF-A0AAW7EAW6-F1
#
_cell.length_a   1.000
_cell.length_b   1.000
_cell.length_c   1.000
_cell.angle_alpha   90.00
_cell.angle_beta   90.00
_cell.angle_gamma   90.00
#
_symmetry.space_group_name_H-M   'P 1'
#
loop_
_entity.id
_entity.type
_entity.pdbx_description
1 polymer ?
#
loop_
_entity_poly.entity_id
_entity_poly.type
_entity_poly.pdbx_seq_one_letter_code
_entity_poly.pdbx_strand_id
1 'polypeptide(L)'
;MPIQNSKILQYKFLNEMYGDAYYPAHLVDEIKNILVDVCQEIETNQPKNLAELYVLTHAATEKINDLQTAFDEAESEIETVAREAIGEDFYFIAKAYEYYDADGEELISPRDW
;
A
#
# COMPACT_ATOMS: atom_id res chain seq x y z
N MET A 1 -2.84 -16.75 -0.32
CA MET A 1 -4.22 -17.30 -0.33
C MET A 1 -5.15 -16.22 -0.85
N PRO A 2 -6.33 -16.50 -1.43
CA PRO A 2 -7.25 -15.42 -1.79
C PRO A 2 -7.69 -14.67 -0.53
N ILE A 3 -7.67 -13.34 -0.58
CA ILE A 3 -8.11 -12.45 0.51
C ILE A 3 -9.57 -12.78 0.87
N GLN A 4 -9.87 -12.88 2.16
CA GLN A 4 -11.21 -13.16 2.68
C GLN A 4 -11.90 -11.92 3.28
N ASN A 5 -11.14 -10.88 3.64
CA ASN A 5 -11.72 -9.67 4.23
C ASN A 5 -12.64 -8.94 3.25
N SER A 6 -13.94 -8.93 3.54
CA SER A 6 -14.96 -8.30 2.69
C SER A 6 -14.77 -6.79 2.48
N LYS A 7 -14.19 -6.07 3.45
CA LYS A 7 -13.89 -4.63 3.30
C LYS A 7 -12.81 -4.43 2.24
N ILE A 8 -11.76 -5.24 2.27
CA ILE A 8 -10.67 -5.21 1.29
C ILE A 8 -11.17 -5.58 -0.10
N LEU A 9 -11.99 -6.63 -0.23
CA LEU A 9 -12.52 -7.08 -1.52
C LEU A 9 -13.42 -6.05 -2.24
N GLN A 10 -14.03 -5.13 -1.49
CA GLN A 10 -14.89 -4.07 -2.03
C GLN A 10 -14.15 -2.74 -2.21
N TYR A 11 -12.95 -2.62 -1.68
CA TYR A 11 -12.19 -1.38 -1.67
C TYR A 11 -11.49 -1.15 -3.01
N LYS A 12 -11.41 0.11 -3.42
CA LYS A 12 -10.78 0.53 -4.67
C LYS A 12 -9.42 1.15 -4.35
N PHE A 13 -8.39 0.31 -4.32
CA PHE A 13 -7.01 0.74 -4.16
C PHE A 13 -6.57 1.72 -5.24
N LEU A 14 -5.77 2.71 -4.84
CA LEU A 14 -5.06 3.67 -5.68
C LEU A 14 -5.99 4.41 -6.65
N ASN A 15 -7.23 4.70 -6.20
CA ASN A 15 -8.27 5.25 -7.06
C ASN A 15 -7.87 6.57 -7.73
N GLU A 16 -7.11 7.42 -7.03
CA GLU A 16 -6.59 8.67 -7.60
C GLU A 16 -5.54 8.41 -8.67
N MET A 17 -4.61 7.48 -8.44
CA MET A 17 -3.57 7.13 -9.42
C MET A 17 -4.15 6.49 -10.68
N TYR A 18 -5.13 5.58 -10.56
CA TYR A 18 -5.80 5.01 -11.75
C TYR A 18 -6.66 6.04 -12.51
N GLY A 19 -7.05 7.13 -11.86
CA GLY A 19 -7.85 8.21 -12.46
C GLY A 19 -7.03 9.21 -13.25
N ASP A 20 -5.70 9.19 -13.13
CA ASP A 20 -4.79 10.14 -13.75
C ASP A 20 -3.87 9.44 -14.76
N ALA A 21 -3.81 9.98 -15.98
CA ALA A 21 -2.97 9.45 -17.04
C ALA A 21 -1.47 9.70 -16.82
N TYR A 22 -1.12 10.53 -15.83
CA TYR A 22 0.26 10.72 -15.40
C TYR A 22 0.88 9.42 -14.91
N TYR A 23 0.12 8.58 -14.19
CA TYR A 23 0.63 7.32 -13.66
C TYR A 23 0.45 6.16 -14.65
N PRO A 24 1.52 5.49 -15.08
CA PRO A 24 1.40 4.34 -15.97
C PRO A 24 0.66 3.20 -15.27
N ALA A 25 -0.47 2.75 -15.84
CA ALA A 25 -1.35 1.76 -15.20
C ALA A 25 -0.62 0.47 -14.77
N HIS A 26 0.37 0.02 -15.53
CA HIS A 26 1.15 -1.18 -15.19
C HIS A 26 1.98 -1.01 -13.91
N LEU A 27 2.51 0.18 -13.63
CA LEU A 27 3.25 0.47 -12.38
C LEU A 27 2.29 0.65 -11.20
N VAL A 28 1.12 1.27 -11.43
CA VAL A 28 0.05 1.35 -10.43
C VAL A 28 -0.44 -0.06 -10.05
N ASP A 29 -0.54 -0.98 -11.02
CA ASP A 29 -0.84 -2.38 -10.77
C ASP A 29 0.22 -3.07 -9.89
N GLU A 30 1.50 -2.73 -10.03
CA GLU A 30 2.57 -3.26 -9.17
C GLU A 30 2.44 -2.80 -7.72
N ILE A 31 2.17 -1.51 -7.48
CA ILE A 31 1.88 -0.99 -6.13
C ILE A 31 0.65 -1.70 -5.55
N LYS A 32 -0.42 -1.84 -6.34
CA LYS A 32 -1.63 -2.53 -5.89
C LYS A 32 -1.37 -3.99 -5.52
N ASN A 33 -0.52 -4.70 -6.27
CA ASN A 33 -0.15 -6.07 -5.94
C ASN A 33 0.59 -6.14 -4.61
N ILE A 34 1.49 -5.19 -4.33
CA ILE A 34 2.17 -5.08 -3.03
C ILE A 34 1.16 -4.87 -1.89
N LEU A 35 0.18 -3.97 -2.05
CA LEU A 35 -0.87 -3.73 -1.06
C LEU A 35 -1.76 -4.96 -0.82
N VAL A 36 -2.09 -5.68 -1.90
CA VAL A 36 -2.84 -6.95 -1.85
C VAL A 36 -2.03 -8.03 -1.12
N ASP A 37 -0.72 -8.10 -1.35
CA ASP A 37 0.16 -9.05 -0.66
C ASP A 37 0.22 -8.77 0.84
N VAL A 38 0.27 -7.50 1.27
CA VAL A 38 0.16 -7.13 2.70
C VAL A 38 -1.12 -7.68 3.31
N CYS A 39 -2.26 -7.55 2.64
CA CYS A 39 -3.53 -8.10 3.11
C CYS A 39 -3.47 -9.64 3.27
N GLN A 40 -2.86 -10.33 2.31
CA GLN A 40 -2.68 -11.78 2.38
C GLN A 40 -1.74 -12.19 3.53
N GLU A 41 -0.67 -11.45 3.75
CA GLU A 41 0.28 -11.68 4.84
C GLU A 41 -0.36 -11.46 6.21
N ILE A 42 -1.19 -10.41 6.36
CA ILE A 42 -1.97 -10.17 7.58
C ILE A 42 -2.92 -11.35 7.85
N GLU A 43 -3.67 -11.82 6.85
CA GLU A 43 -4.61 -12.94 7.03
C GLU A 43 -3.89 -14.27 7.34
N THR A 44 -2.71 -14.47 6.75
CA THR A 44 -1.92 -15.71 6.92
C THR A 44 -1.21 -15.74 8.28
N ASN A 45 -0.57 -14.63 8.65
CA ASN A 45 0.32 -14.57 9.82
C ASN A 45 -0.41 -14.09 11.08
N GLN A 46 -1.56 -13.42 10.95
CA GLN A 46 -2.37 -12.87 12.04
C GLN A 46 -1.55 -12.06 13.05
N PRO A 47 -0.96 -10.92 12.65
CA PRO A 47 -0.16 -10.07 13.53
C PRO A 47 -0.93 -9.70 14.82
N LYS A 48 -0.29 -9.85 15.98
CA LYS A 48 -0.98 -9.66 17.27
C LYS A 48 -0.99 -8.23 17.77
N ASN A 49 -0.16 -7.37 17.19
CA ASN A 49 0.07 -6.01 17.65
C ASN A 49 0.57 -5.14 16.50
N LEU A 50 0.63 -3.83 16.75
CA LEU A 50 1.06 -2.85 15.76
C LEU A 50 2.51 -3.05 15.32
N ALA A 51 3.42 -3.49 16.20
CA ALA A 51 4.81 -3.70 15.82
C ALA A 51 4.94 -4.82 14.77
N GLU A 52 4.20 -5.92 14.92
CA GLU A 52 4.14 -6.99 13.92
C GLU A 52 3.45 -6.53 12.62
N LEU A 53 2.43 -5.68 12.70
CA LEU A 53 1.81 -5.06 11.52
C LEU A 53 2.83 -4.18 10.75
N TYR A 54 3.55 -3.32 11.47
CA TYR A 54 4.51 -2.39 10.87
C TYR A 54 5.65 -3.12 10.17
N VAL A 55 6.09 -4.27 10.65
CA VAL A 55 7.06 -5.11 9.92
C VAL A 55 6.55 -5.46 8.51
N LEU A 56 5.26 -5.78 8.36
CA LEU A 56 4.68 -6.11 7.05
C LEU A 56 4.54 -4.87 6.17
N THR A 57 4.06 -3.75 6.72
CA THR A 57 3.85 -2.53 5.94
C THR A 57 5.16 -1.83 5.57
N HIS A 58 6.18 -1.93 6.42
CA HIS A 58 7.54 -1.45 6.13
C HIS A 58 8.16 -2.23 4.99
N ALA A 59 8.12 -3.56 5.02
CA ALA A 59 8.63 -4.39 3.94
C ALA A 59 7.90 -4.12 2.61
N ALA A 60 6.60 -3.81 2.65
CA ALA A 60 5.85 -3.40 1.47
C ALA A 60 6.24 -2.00 0.98
N THR A 61 6.47 -1.06 1.88
CA THR A 61 6.92 0.29 1.56
C THR A 61 8.29 0.28 0.89
N GLU A 62 9.24 -0.54 1.38
CA GLU A 62 10.55 -0.73 0.75
C GLU A 62 10.43 -1.26 -0.69
N LYS A 63 9.53 -2.22 -0.94
CA LYS A 63 9.23 -2.70 -2.31
C LYS A 63 8.67 -1.59 -3.21
N ILE A 64 7.91 -0.65 -2.65
CA ILE A 64 7.40 0.51 -3.40
C ILE A 64 8.54 1.49 -3.70
N ASN A 65 9.49 1.69 -2.77
CA ASN A 65 10.67 2.53 -3.03
C ASN A 65 11.46 2.03 -4.26
N ASP A 66 11.55 0.71 -4.44
CA ASP A 66 12.22 0.08 -5.59
C ASP A 66 11.54 0.42 -6.95
N LEU A 67 10.26 0.84 -6.94
CA LEU A 67 9.52 1.21 -8.15
C LEU A 67 9.81 2.64 -8.62
N GLN A 68 10.41 3.50 -7.80
CA GLN A 68 10.64 4.92 -8.15
C GLN A 68 11.39 5.09 -9.47
N THR A 69 12.48 4.33 -9.68
CA THR A 69 13.24 4.35 -10.94
C THR A 69 12.37 4.00 -12.15
N ALA A 70 11.45 3.04 -12.01
CA ALA A 70 10.57 2.64 -13.11
C ALA A 70 9.52 3.73 -13.43
N PHE A 71 9.03 4.44 -12.40
CA PHE A 71 8.19 5.62 -12.59
C PHE A 71 8.97 6.73 -13.32
N ASP A 72 10.19 7.03 -12.89
CA ASP A 72 11.05 8.05 -13.51
C ASP A 72 11.34 7.74 -15.00
N GLU A 73 11.68 6.48 -15.30
CA GLU A 73 11.90 6.00 -16.68
C GLU A 73 10.65 6.12 -17.56
N ALA A 74 9.46 6.15 -16.95
CA ALA A 74 8.18 6.32 -17.61
C ALA A 74 7.68 7.78 -17.62
N GLU A 75 8.55 8.76 -17.31
CA GLU A 75 8.20 10.18 -17.19
C GLU A 75 7.08 10.45 -16.16
N SER A 76 7.05 9.65 -15.08
CA SER A 76 6.12 9.74 -13.96
C SER A 76 6.89 9.73 -12.64
N GLU A 77 6.21 9.95 -11.51
CA GLU A 77 6.85 9.94 -10.19
C GLU A 77 5.85 9.48 -9.11
N ILE A 78 6.36 8.93 -8.00
CA ILE A 78 5.57 8.76 -6.77
C ILE A 78 5.57 10.10 -6.03
N GLU A 79 4.83 11.08 -6.56
CA GLU A 79 4.77 12.43 -5.98
C GLU A 79 3.68 12.55 -4.89
N THR A 80 3.26 13.76 -4.54
CA THR A 80 2.33 14.02 -3.43
C THR A 80 0.99 13.28 -3.54
N VAL A 81 0.35 13.26 -4.72
CA VAL A 81 -0.94 12.57 -4.91
C VAL A 81 -0.75 11.05 -4.81
N ALA A 82 0.31 10.50 -5.42
CA ALA A 82 0.63 9.08 -5.25
C ALA A 82 0.92 8.74 -3.78
N ARG A 83 1.68 9.60 -3.09
CA ARG A 83 2.05 9.42 -1.68
C ARG A 83 0.81 9.38 -0.78
N GLU A 84 -0.13 10.28 -1.00
CA GLU A 84 -1.39 10.34 -0.26
C GLU A 84 -2.26 9.11 -0.55
N ALA A 85 -2.43 8.74 -1.82
CA ALA A 85 -3.21 7.56 -2.20
C ALA A 85 -2.65 6.27 -1.58
N ILE A 86 -1.34 6.06 -1.61
CA ILE A 86 -0.69 4.88 -1.02
C ILE A 86 -0.84 4.89 0.52
N GLY A 87 -0.61 6.04 1.16
CA GLY A 87 -0.75 6.19 2.61
C GLY A 87 -2.19 5.94 3.08
N GLU A 88 -3.18 6.48 2.38
CA GLU A 88 -4.61 6.25 2.65
C GLU A 88 -4.97 4.76 2.52
N ASP A 89 -4.43 4.08 1.51
CA ASP A 89 -4.66 2.66 1.30
C ASP A 89 -4.04 1.80 2.43
N PHE A 90 -2.82 2.09 2.87
CA PHE A 90 -2.23 1.43 4.04
C PHE A 90 -3.06 1.68 5.30
N TYR A 91 -3.52 2.91 5.51
CA TYR A 91 -4.37 3.25 6.64
C TYR A 91 -5.71 2.50 6.59
N PHE A 92 -6.32 2.41 5.41
CA PHE A 92 -7.54 1.64 5.20
C PHE A 92 -7.32 0.15 5.50
N ILE A 93 -6.22 -0.45 5.02
CA ILE A 93 -5.87 -1.85 5.31
C ILE A 93 -5.79 -2.06 6.82
N ALA A 94 -5.04 -1.23 7.55
CA ALA A 94 -4.91 -1.33 9.00
C ALA A 94 -6.29 -1.32 9.70
N LYS A 95 -7.17 -0.38 9.32
CA LYS A 95 -8.53 -0.27 9.87
C LYS A 95 -9.43 -1.44 9.47
N ALA A 96 -9.28 -1.96 8.26
CA ALA A 96 -10.05 -3.09 7.77
C ALA A 96 -9.77 -4.36 8.58
N TYR A 97 -8.54 -4.51 9.07
CA TYR A 97 -8.08 -5.58 9.96
C TYR A 97 -8.07 -5.19 11.45
N GLU A 98 -8.82 -4.16 11.82
CA GLU A 98 -9.10 -3.78 13.23
C GLU A 98 -7.92 -3.18 14.01
N TYR A 99 -6.85 -2.75 13.34
CA TYR A 99 -5.75 -1.98 13.94
C TYR A 99 -6.12 -0.48 14.00
N TYR A 100 -7.09 -0.14 14.84
CA TYR A 100 -7.61 1.23 14.93
C TYR A 100 -6.60 2.24 15.50
N ASP A 101 -5.59 1.79 16.22
CA ASP A 101 -4.57 2.67 16.82
C ASP A 101 -3.31 2.78 15.95
N ALA A 102 -3.32 2.25 14.72
CA ALA A 102 -2.21 2.39 13.79
C ALA A 102 -1.99 3.86 13.42
N ASP A 103 -0.72 4.28 13.45
CA ASP A 103 -0.29 5.60 13.00
C ASP A 103 -0.06 5.56 11.49
N GLY A 104 -0.70 6.47 10.76
CA GLY A 104 -0.59 6.58 9.31
C GLY A 104 0.84 6.80 8.83
N GLU A 105 1.61 7.63 9.53
CA GLU A 105 3.00 7.91 9.17
C GLU A 105 3.92 6.72 9.47
N GLU A 106 3.63 5.98 10.54
CA GLU A 106 4.41 4.79 10.91
C GLU A 106 4.16 3.63 9.94
N LEU A 107 2.94 3.47 9.42
CA LEU A 107 2.63 2.40 8.45
C LEU A 107 3.53 2.46 7.21
N ILE A 108 3.91 3.66 6.78
CA ILE A 108 4.75 3.93 5.60
C ILE A 108 6.08 4.60 5.97
N SER A 109 6.57 4.37 7.19
CA SER A 109 7.76 5.03 7.75
C SER A 109 9.02 4.94 6.87
N PRO A 110 9.37 3.79 6.24
CA PRO A 110 10.59 3.67 5.46
C PRO A 110 10.45 4.17 4.01
N ARG A 111 9.44 4.99 3.70
CA ARG A 111 9.27 5.54 2.35
C ARG A 111 10.41 6.49 1.98
N ASP A 112 10.83 6.43 0.73
CA ASP A 112 11.80 7.37 0.13
C ASP A 112 11.13 8.38 -0.83
N TRP A 113 9.80 8.32 -0.96
CA TRP A 113 8.91 9.13 -1.80
C TRP A 113 7.97 10.03 -0.98
#